data_AF-A0A4R9A019-F1
#
_entry.id   AF-A0A4R9A019-F1
#
_cell.length_a   1.000
_cell.length_b   1.000
_cell.length_c   1.000
_cell.angle_alpha   90.00
_cell.angle_beta   90.00
_cell.angle_gamma   90.00
#
_symmetry.space_group_name_H-M   'P 1'
#
loop_
_entity.id
_entity.type
_entity.pdbx_description
1 polymer ?
#
loop_
_entity_poly.entity_id
_entity_poly.type
_entity_poly.pdbx_seq_one_letter_code
_entity_poly.pdbx_strand_id
1 'polypeptide(L)'
;MQTNNRSRISTINIILVSTLCVGATIAALTQNWVGAIWLLILGLSGLGAAFYARRPNARDITRINGIEYRDERDRDLARQGFATVGAAALILSVVEVVLAIIFLPQLVGVVSAQLLMLSVIWGMANSNAVKRS
;
A
#
# COMPACT_ATOMS: atom_id res chain seq x y z
N MET A 1 5.28 -29.45 -20.88
CA MET A 1 4.21 -28.69 -20.19
C MET A 1 4.86 -27.81 -19.13
N GLN A 2 5.03 -26.51 -19.39
CA GLN A 2 5.39 -25.56 -18.33
C GLN A 2 4.15 -25.38 -17.45
N THR A 3 4.22 -25.86 -16.22
CA THR A 3 3.23 -25.55 -15.18
C THR A 3 3.29 -24.05 -14.91
N ASN A 4 2.45 -23.30 -15.63
CA ASN A 4 2.22 -21.89 -15.38
C ASN A 4 1.78 -21.73 -13.92
N ASN A 5 2.71 -21.36 -13.04
CA ASN A 5 2.46 -21.12 -11.63
C ASN A 5 1.75 -19.75 -11.43
N ARG A 6 0.67 -19.53 -12.20
CA ARG A 6 -0.14 -18.31 -12.20
C ARG A 6 -1.28 -18.42 -11.20
N SER A 7 -1.02 -18.55 -9.90
CA SER A 7 -2.17 -18.75 -8.98
C SER A 7 -2.09 -18.13 -7.61
N ARG A 8 -1.19 -17.20 -7.33
CA ARG A 8 -1.22 -16.48 -6.05
C ARG A 8 -1.36 -14.97 -6.28
N ILE A 9 -2.27 -14.38 -5.51
CA ILE A 9 -2.39 -12.93 -5.35
C ILE A 9 -1.03 -12.42 -4.87
N SER A 10 -0.63 -11.25 -5.35
CA SER A 10 0.60 -10.58 -4.92
C SER A 10 0.70 -10.55 -3.40
N THR A 11 1.87 -10.90 -2.87
CA THR A 11 2.13 -10.88 -1.41
C THR A 11 1.81 -9.52 -0.80
N ILE A 12 2.02 -8.42 -1.54
CA ILE A 12 1.69 -7.07 -1.09
C ILE A 12 0.18 -6.92 -0.87
N ASN A 13 -0.64 -7.38 -1.82
CA ASN A 13 -2.10 -7.36 -1.68
C ASN A 13 -2.56 -8.22 -0.49
N ILE A 14 -1.94 -9.39 -0.28
CA ILE A 14 -2.24 -10.24 0.88
C ILE A 14 -1.93 -9.52 2.19
N ILE A 15 -0.80 -8.83 2.28
CA ILE A 15 -0.42 -8.05 3.46
C ILE A 15 -1.44 -6.92 3.69
N LEU A 16 -1.73 -6.12 2.67
CA LEU A 16 -2.68 -5.00 2.77
C LEU A 16 -4.07 -5.45 3.22
N VAL A 17 -4.63 -6.46 2.55
CA VAL A 17 -5.96 -6.99 2.89
C VAL A 17 -5.96 -7.61 4.29
N SER A 18 -4.94 -8.39 4.65
CA SER A 18 -4.83 -8.98 5.99
C SER A 18 -4.75 -7.91 7.07
N THR A 19 -3.96 -6.86 6.88
CA THR A 19 -3.86 -5.74 7.82
C THR A 19 -5.21 -5.04 7.99
N LEU A 20 -5.94 -4.79 6.91
CA LEU A 20 -7.27 -4.17 6.97
C LEU A 20 -8.29 -5.07 7.67
N CYS A 21 -8.27 -6.39 7.42
CA CYS A 21 -9.13 -7.35 8.11
C CYS A 21 -8.85 -7.43 9.61
N VAL A 22 -7.57 -7.44 10.00
CA VAL A 22 -7.17 -7.40 11.43
C VAL A 22 -7.65 -6.10 12.07
N GLY A 23 -7.43 -4.96 11.41
CA GLY A 23 -7.93 -3.67 11.88
C GLY A 23 -9.45 -3.64 12.04
N ALA A 24 -10.19 -4.16 11.05
CA ALA A 24 -11.65 -4.25 11.11
C ALA A 24 -12.12 -5.11 12.28
N THR A 25 -11.44 -6.23 12.54
CA THR A 25 -11.73 -7.11 13.68
C THR A 25 -11.52 -6.40 15.01
N ILE A 26 -10.38 -5.70 15.17
CA ILE A 26 -10.09 -4.92 16.38
C ILE A 26 -11.12 -3.79 16.56
N ALA A 27 -11.49 -3.08 15.49
CA ALA A 27 -12.51 -2.04 15.53
C ALA A 27 -13.89 -2.59 15.97
N ALA A 28 -14.29 -3.76 15.47
CA ALA A 28 -15.54 -4.41 15.88
C ALA A 28 -15.50 -4.84 17.36
N LEU A 29 -14.38 -5.43 17.83
CA LEU A 29 -14.21 -5.84 19.23
C LEU A 29 -14.26 -4.64 20.19
N THR A 30 -13.84 -3.46 19.74
CA THR A 30 -13.88 -2.20 20.49
C THR A 30 -15.20 -1.43 20.30
N GLN A 31 -16.24 -2.07 19.73
CA GLN A 31 -17.56 -1.50 19.45
C GLN A 31 -17.55 -0.30 18.46
N ASN A 32 -16.46 -0.08 17.75
CA ASN A 32 -16.37 0.90 16.68
C ASN A 32 -16.82 0.28 15.34
N TRP A 33 -18.12 0.07 15.20
CA TRP A 33 -18.72 -0.56 14.03
C TRP A 33 -18.52 0.25 12.75
N VAL A 34 -18.56 1.59 12.84
CA VAL A 34 -18.32 2.47 11.69
C VAL A 34 -16.89 2.27 11.17
N GLY A 35 -15.89 2.28 12.05
CA GLY A 35 -14.50 2.00 11.68
C GLY A 35 -14.31 0.60 11.13
N ALA A 36 -14.95 -0.41 11.72
CA ALA A 36 -14.89 -1.79 11.25
C ALA A 36 -15.42 -1.94 9.82
N ILE A 37 -16.58 -1.34 9.52
CA ILE A 37 -17.18 -1.37 8.18
C ILE A 37 -16.28 -0.67 7.17
N TRP A 38 -15.74 0.50 7.50
CA TRP A 38 -14.85 1.23 6.59
C TRP A 38 -13.59 0.43 6.24
N LEU A 39 -12.93 -0.15 7.25
CA LEU A 39 -11.75 -0.98 7.04
C LEU A 39 -12.05 -2.21 6.19
N LEU A 40 -13.21 -2.84 6.42
CA LEU A 40 -13.65 -3.99 5.63
C LEU A 40 -13.93 -3.60 4.16
N ILE A 41 -14.62 -2.49 3.92
CA ILE A 41 -14.91 -1.99 2.56
C ILE A 41 -13.60 -1.73 1.81
N LEU A 42 -12.62 -1.08 2.45
CA LEU A 42 -11.30 -0.83 1.86
C LEU A 42 -10.54 -2.13 1.56
N GLY A 43 -10.60 -3.11 2.47
CA GLY A 43 -9.96 -4.42 2.26
C GLY A 43 -10.59 -5.19 1.10
N LEU A 44 -11.92 -5.21 1.03
CA LEU A 44 -12.66 -5.88 -0.03
C LEU A 44 -12.51 -5.19 -1.38
N SER A 45 -12.46 -3.85 -1.42
CA SER A 45 -12.25 -3.12 -2.67
C SER A 45 -10.84 -3.35 -3.23
N GLY A 46 -9.81 -3.34 -2.37
CA GLY A 46 -8.44 -3.70 -2.75
C GLY A 46 -8.33 -5.13 -3.25
N LEU A 47 -8.96 -6.08 -2.55
CA LEU A 47 -9.00 -7.48 -2.97
C LEU A 47 -9.74 -7.66 -4.31
N GLY A 48 -10.87 -6.98 -4.50
CA GLY A 48 -11.63 -6.97 -5.74
C GLY A 48 -10.83 -6.39 -6.91
N ALA A 49 -10.09 -5.31 -6.68
CA ALA A 49 -9.19 -4.72 -7.67
C ALA A 49 -8.07 -5.71 -8.06
N ALA A 50 -7.46 -6.39 -7.10
CA ALA A 50 -6.46 -7.42 -7.35
C ALA A 50 -7.02 -8.59 -8.19
N PHE A 51 -8.22 -9.09 -7.87
CA PHE A 51 -8.87 -10.13 -8.67
C PHE A 51 -9.20 -9.67 -10.09
N TYR A 52 -9.67 -8.43 -10.25
CA TYR A 52 -9.96 -7.85 -11.55
C TYR A 52 -8.70 -7.70 -12.40
N ALA A 53 -7.60 -7.24 -11.80
CA ALA A 53 -6.29 -7.08 -12.42
C ALA A 53 -5.68 -8.41 -12.92
N ARG A 54 -6.05 -9.54 -12.31
CA ARG A 54 -5.55 -10.88 -12.70
C ARG A 54 -6.24 -11.48 -13.93
N ARG A 55 -7.28 -10.84 -14.47
CA ARG A 55 -7.99 -11.37 -15.64
C ARG A 55 -7.03 -11.49 -16.84
N PRO A 56 -7.14 -12.54 -17.69
CA PRO A 56 -6.23 -12.75 -18.82
C PRO A 56 -6.12 -11.57 -19.77
N ASN A 57 -7.23 -10.82 -19.91
CA ASN A 57 -7.39 -9.67 -20.80
C ASN A 57 -7.28 -8.32 -20.06
N ALA A 58 -6.79 -8.31 -18.81
CA ALA A 58 -6.60 -7.06 -18.07
C ALA A 58 -5.55 -6.19 -18.76
N ARG A 59 -5.85 -4.89 -18.90
CA ARG A 59 -4.92 -3.89 -19.44
C ARG A 59 -3.71 -3.75 -18.51
N ASP A 60 -2.56 -3.37 -19.06
CA ASP A 60 -1.33 -3.20 -18.28
C ASP A 60 -1.51 -2.22 -17.13
N ILE A 61 -2.21 -1.09 -17.35
CA ILE A 61 -2.52 -0.13 -16.28
C ILE A 61 -3.37 -0.74 -15.15
N THR A 62 -4.29 -1.64 -15.48
CA THR A 62 -5.12 -2.33 -14.47
C THR A 62 -4.28 -3.29 -13.63
N ARG A 63 -3.33 -3.99 -14.27
CA ARG A 63 -2.37 -4.86 -13.58
C ARG A 63 -1.43 -4.11 -12.66
N ILE A 64 -0.88 -3.00 -13.16
CA ILE A 64 0.03 -2.14 -12.38
C ILE A 64 -0.70 -1.55 -11.18
N ASN A 65 -1.88 -0.96 -11.38
CA ASN A 65 -2.69 -0.39 -10.28
C ASN A 65 -3.17 -1.45 -9.28
N GLY A 66 -3.40 -2.67 -9.76
CA GLY A 66 -3.74 -3.82 -8.92
C GLY A 66 -2.55 -4.46 -8.21
N ILE A 67 -1.31 -4.01 -8.43
CA ILE A 67 -0.07 -4.61 -7.89
C ILE A 67 0.07 -6.08 -8.30
N GLU A 68 -0.40 -6.43 -9.50
CA GLU A 68 -0.41 -7.79 -10.06
C GLU A 68 0.46 -7.83 -11.33
N TYR A 69 1.78 -7.69 -11.12
CA TYR A 69 2.78 -7.63 -12.20
C TYR A 69 2.96 -8.99 -12.88
N ARG A 70 2.94 -9.01 -14.22
CA ARG A 70 3.09 -10.25 -15.01
C ARG A 70 4.52 -10.44 -15.53
N ASP A 71 5.22 -9.36 -15.82
CA ASP A 71 6.54 -9.34 -16.42
C ASP A 71 7.45 -8.27 -15.77
N GLU A 72 8.70 -8.21 -16.20
CA GLU A 72 9.66 -7.23 -15.69
C GLU A 72 9.29 -5.79 -16.09
N ARG A 73 8.71 -5.61 -17.28
CA ARG A 73 8.25 -4.31 -17.78
C ARG A 73 7.21 -3.68 -16.86
N ASP A 74 6.22 -4.45 -16.40
CA ASP A 74 5.25 -3.98 -15.41
C ASP A 74 5.94 -3.51 -14.12
N ARG A 75 6.95 -4.26 -13.65
CA ARG A 75 7.67 -3.94 -12.40
C ARG A 75 8.46 -2.65 -12.53
N ASP A 76 9.07 -2.41 -13.69
CA ASP A 76 9.80 -1.17 -13.95
C ASP A 76 8.86 0.04 -14.02
N LEU A 77 7.72 -0.10 -14.71
CA LEU A 77 6.70 0.94 -14.74
C LEU A 77 6.10 1.22 -13.35
N ALA A 78 5.82 0.16 -12.59
CA ALA A 78 5.33 0.28 -11.22
C ALA A 78 6.36 0.94 -10.29
N ARG A 79 7.65 0.65 -10.47
CA ARG A 79 8.73 1.28 -9.69
C ARG A 79 8.77 2.79 -9.91
N GLN A 80 8.57 3.25 -11.15
CA GLN A 80 8.47 4.68 -11.45
C GLN A 80 7.22 5.28 -10.81
N GLY A 81 6.06 4.62 -10.94
CA GLY A 81 4.81 5.07 -10.32
C GLY A 81 4.91 5.17 -8.79
N PHE A 82 5.49 4.16 -8.13
CA PHE A 82 5.69 4.18 -6.69
C PHE A 82 6.69 5.23 -6.22
N ALA A 83 7.65 5.64 -7.05
CA ALA A 83 8.51 6.77 -6.71
C ALA A 83 7.70 8.07 -6.58
N THR A 84 6.77 8.31 -7.51
CA THR A 84 5.86 9.46 -7.45
C THR A 84 4.90 9.37 -6.26
N VAL A 85 4.30 8.19 -6.03
CA VAL A 85 3.41 7.97 -4.87
C VAL A 85 4.17 8.15 -3.55
N GLY A 86 5.41 7.65 -3.46
CA GLY A 86 6.26 7.80 -2.28
C GLY A 86 6.61 9.26 -1.99
N ALA A 87 6.92 10.06 -3.02
CA ALA A 87 7.13 11.50 -2.87
C ALA A 87 5.88 12.21 -2.36
N ALA A 88 4.71 11.90 -2.94
CA ALA A 88 3.44 12.45 -2.47
C ALA A 88 3.11 12.03 -1.04
N ALA A 89 3.34 10.76 -0.68
CA ALA A 89 3.12 10.23 0.67
C ALA A 89 4.03 10.90 1.71
N LEU A 90 5.28 11.20 1.35
CA LEU A 90 6.19 11.93 2.24
C LEU A 90 5.68 13.35 2.52
N ILE A 91 5.22 14.07 1.48
CA ILE A 91 4.63 15.40 1.63
C ILE A 91 3.38 15.34 2.51
N LEU A 92 2.47 14.40 2.23
CA LEU A 92 1.25 14.21 3.04
C LEU A 92 1.58 13.88 4.49
N SER A 93 2.59 13.05 4.75
CA SER A 93 2.99 12.69 6.11
C SER A 93 3.51 13.89 6.92
N VAL A 94 4.18 14.85 6.28
CA VAL A 94 4.56 16.12 6.93
C VAL A 94 3.31 16.94 7.30
N VAL A 95 2.34 17.02 6.39
CA VAL A 95 1.06 17.70 6.66
C VAL A 95 0.32 17.03 7.82
N GLU A 96 0.28 15.70 7.87
CA GLU A 96 -0.33 14.93 8.95
C GLU A 96 0.32 15.22 10.32
N VAL A 97 1.65 15.32 10.38
CA VAL A 97 2.36 15.69 11.61
C VAL A 97 1.97 17.09 12.08
N VAL A 98 1.95 18.07 11.18
CA VAL A 98 1.54 19.45 11.52
C VAL A 98 0.11 19.48 12.05
N LEU A 99 -0.82 18.82 11.36
CA LEU A 99 -2.21 18.73 11.79
C LEU A 99 -2.37 18.00 13.12
N ALA A 100 -1.61 16.93 13.36
CA ALA A 100 -1.66 16.20 14.62
C ALA A 100 -1.13 17.05 15.80
N ILE A 101 -0.05 17.78 15.61
CA ILE A 101 0.50 18.68 16.65
C ILE A 101 -0.52 19.76 17.04
N ILE A 102 -1.23 20.33 16.06
CA ILE A 102 -2.17 21.44 16.31
C ILE A 102 -3.52 20.94 16.84
N PHE A 103 -4.06 19.86 16.27
CA PHE A 103 -5.46 19.47 16.47
C PHE A 103 -5.66 18.10 17.13
N LEU A 104 -4.70 17.17 17.03
CA LEU A 104 -4.87 15.77 17.45
C LEU A 104 -3.63 15.26 18.21
N PRO A 105 -3.30 15.85 19.38
CA PRO A 105 -2.03 15.57 20.08
C PRO A 105 -1.84 14.09 20.44
N GLN A 106 -2.92 13.36 20.70
CA GLN A 106 -2.90 11.92 20.96
C GLN A 106 -2.39 11.07 19.78
N LEU A 107 -2.40 11.60 18.55
CA LEU A 107 -1.91 10.90 17.35
C LEU A 107 -0.47 11.23 16.99
N VAL A 108 0.15 12.24 17.62
CA VAL A 108 1.49 12.75 17.27
C VAL A 108 2.53 11.64 17.21
N GLY A 109 2.51 10.72 18.18
CA GLY A 109 3.45 9.60 18.21
C GLY A 109 3.33 8.69 16.97
N VAL A 110 2.10 8.38 16.55
CA VAL A 110 1.83 7.49 15.41
C VAL A 110 2.23 8.15 14.09
N VAL A 111 1.82 9.40 13.86
CA VAL A 111 2.15 10.11 12.61
C VAL A 111 3.65 10.44 12.51
N SER A 112 4.31 10.70 13.64
CA SER A 112 5.77 10.90 13.67
C SER A 112 6.51 9.60 13.33
N ALA A 113 6.06 8.47 13.86
CA ALA A 113 6.63 7.17 13.53
C ALA A 113 6.47 6.83 12.04
N GLN A 114 5.32 7.16 11.44
CA GLN A 114 5.08 7.02 10.00
C GLN A 114 6.06 7.87 9.18
N LEU A 115 6.21 9.16 9.52
CA LEU A 115 7.14 10.06 8.82
C LEU A 115 8.58 9.57 8.91
N LEU A 116 9.02 9.13 10.10
CA LEU A 116 10.36 8.58 10.30
C LEU A 116 10.56 7.31 9.48
N MET A 117 9.60 6.39 9.47
CA MET A 117 9.68 5.16 8.68
C MET A 117 9.77 5.46 7.18
N LEU A 118 8.93 6.37 6.66
CA LEU A 118 9.00 6.80 5.25
C LEU A 118 10.34 7.44 4.92
N SER A 119 10.89 8.28 5.82
CA SER A 119 12.19 8.92 5.64
C SER A 119 13.34 7.91 5.59
N VAL A 120 13.32 6.89 6.46
CA VAL A 120 14.30 5.80 6.45
C VAL A 120 14.21 5.00 5.15
N ILE A 121 12.99 4.61 4.74
CA ILE A 121 12.77 3.86 3.50
C ILE A 121 13.25 4.68 2.29
N TRP A 122 12.96 5.98 2.26
CA TRP A 122 13.42 6.88 1.20
C TRP A 122 14.95 6.96 1.13
N GLY A 123 15.61 7.14 2.28
CA GLY A 123 17.07 7.13 2.37
C GLY A 123 17.69 5.82 1.88
N MET A 124 17.12 4.67 2.26
CA MET A 124 17.54 3.35 1.78
C MET A 124 17.32 3.18 0.27
N ALA A 125 16.17 3.63 -0.25
CA ALA A 125 15.84 3.53 -1.66
C ALA A 125 16.83 4.33 -2.52
N ASN A 126 17.15 5.57 -2.13
CA ASN A 126 18.11 6.42 -2.83
C ASN A 126 19.53 5.84 -2.74
N SER A 127 19.94 5.37 -1.55
CA SER A 127 21.26 4.75 -1.36
C SER A 127 21.45 3.52 -2.26
N ASN A 128 20.42 2.69 -2.37
CA ASN A 128 20.44 1.52 -3.25
C ASN A 128 20.39 1.88 -4.73
N ALA A 129 19.72 2.99 -5.10
CA ALA A 129 19.70 3.48 -6.47
C ALA A 129 21.10 3.94 -6.91
N VAL A 130 21.79 4.74 -6.07
CA VAL A 130 23.15 5.23 -6.34
C VAL A 130 24.17 4.08 -6.42
N LYS A 131 24.05 3.03 -5.61
CA LYS A 131 24.96 1.86 -5.67
C LYS A 131 24.80 1.01 -6.94
N ARG A 132 23.69 1.16 -7.66
CA ARG A 132 23.35 0.36 -8.85
C ARG A 132 23.50 1.13 -10.16
N SER A 133 23.73 2.45 -10.10
CA SER A 133 24.06 3.31 -11.25
C SER A 133 25.55 3.31 -11.51
#